data_AF-A0A1Y0CAL8-F1
#
_entry.id   AF-A0A1Y0CAL8-F1
#
_cell.length_a   1.000
_cell.length_b   1.000
_cell.length_c   1.000
_cell.angle_alpha   90.00
_cell.angle_beta   90.00
_cell.angle_gamma   90.00
#
_symmetry.space_group_name_H-M   'P 1'
#
loop_
_entity.id
_entity.type
_entity.pdbx_description
1 polymer ?
#
loop_
_entity_poly.entity_id
_entity_poly.type
_entity_poly.pdbx_seq_one_letter_code
_entity_poly.pdbx_strand_id
1 'polypeptide(L)'
;MTEEDGTATTDPEVRVRQYVRRLDLRDPHRYTPWAQIAMTVPSASGICWLVCFIDGEVDVWRVDDETADYQFHSTDSPETGAQSK
;
A
#
# COMPACT_ATOMS: atom_id res chain seq x y z
N MET A 1 -28.21 -16.93 -7.49
CA MET A 1 -26.75 -17.16 -7.42
C MET A 1 -26.13 -15.81 -7.68
N THR A 2 -25.80 -15.10 -6.61
CA THR A 2 -25.14 -13.80 -6.68
C THR A 2 -23.86 -14.01 -5.92
N GLU A 3 -22.79 -14.25 -6.66
CA GLU A 3 -21.43 -14.34 -6.12
C GLU A 3 -20.97 -12.90 -5.89
N GLU A 4 -21.23 -12.40 -4.68
CA GLU A 4 -20.60 -11.19 -4.16
C GLU A 4 -19.18 -11.56 -3.74
N ASP A 5 -18.30 -11.72 -4.72
CA ASP A 5 -16.87 -11.97 -4.51
C ASP A 5 -16.15 -10.66 -4.16
N GLY A 6 -16.07 -10.39 -2.85
CA GLY A 6 -14.80 -10.17 -2.13
C GLY A 6 -13.72 -9.22 -2.67
N THR A 7 -13.96 -8.34 -3.63
CA THR A 7 -12.97 -7.36 -4.07
C THR A 7 -13.03 -6.12 -3.17
N ALA A 8 -12.23 -6.13 -2.11
CA ALA A 8 -11.84 -4.91 -1.40
C ALA A 8 -11.46 -3.87 -2.46
N THR A 9 -12.23 -2.78 -2.51
CA THR A 9 -12.33 -1.83 -3.61
C THR A 9 -10.98 -1.58 -4.30
N THR A 10 -10.84 -2.08 -5.53
CA THR A 10 -9.64 -2.08 -6.38
C THR A 10 -9.31 -0.70 -6.96
N ASP A 11 -9.86 0.36 -6.38
CA ASP A 11 -9.61 1.72 -6.82
C ASP A 11 -8.31 2.24 -6.17
N PRO A 12 -7.25 2.49 -6.96
CA PRO A 12 -5.99 2.97 -6.40
C PRO A 12 -6.10 4.36 -5.77
N GLU A 13 -7.10 5.16 -6.12
CA GLU A 13 -7.28 6.51 -5.57
C GLU A 13 -7.75 6.46 -4.11
N VAL A 14 -8.54 5.46 -3.71
CA VAL A 14 -9.02 5.32 -2.32
C VAL A 14 -7.90 4.99 -1.32
N ARG A 15 -6.74 4.56 -1.84
CA ARG A 15 -5.56 4.20 -1.03
C ARG A 15 -4.63 5.38 -0.79
N VAL A 16 -4.84 6.51 -1.46
CA VAL A 16 -4.05 7.72 -1.23
C VAL A 16 -4.15 8.15 0.24
N ARG A 17 -3.00 8.56 0.81
CA ARG A 17 -2.74 8.84 2.24
C ARG A 17 -2.60 7.61 3.14
N GLN A 18 -2.98 6.41 2.71
CA GLN A 18 -2.77 5.20 3.52
C GLN A 18 -1.28 4.84 3.59
N TYR A 19 -0.88 4.20 4.68
CA TYR A 19 0.41 3.53 4.74
C TYR A 19 0.32 2.20 3.99
N VAL A 20 1.36 1.89 3.24
CA VAL A 20 1.49 0.67 2.46
C VAL A 20 2.89 0.09 2.66
N ARG A 21 2.99 -1.23 2.66
CA ARG A 21 4.26 -1.93 2.47
C ARG A 21 4.09 -2.99 1.41
N ARG A 22 5.17 -3.25 0.68
CA ARG A 22 5.24 -4.25 -0.37
C ARG A 22 5.85 -5.53 0.18
N LEU A 23 5.23 -6.66 -0.12
CA LEU A 23 5.72 -8.00 0.18
C LEU A 23 6.10 -8.69 -1.13
N ASP A 24 7.23 -9.38 -1.14
CA ASP A 24 7.63 -10.22 -2.27
C ASP A 24 6.86 -11.55 -2.22
N LEU A 25 6.06 -11.86 -3.25
CA LEU A 25 5.29 -13.10 -3.28
C LEU A 25 6.17 -14.36 -3.38
N ARG A 26 7.43 -14.22 -3.84
CA ARG A 26 8.39 -15.33 -3.94
C ARG A 26 9.15 -15.55 -2.63
N ASP A 27 9.21 -14.56 -1.76
CA ASP A 27 9.82 -14.65 -0.44
C ASP A 27 9.01 -13.86 0.61
N PRO A 28 8.14 -14.51 1.39
CA PRO A 28 7.26 -13.85 2.35
C PRO A 28 8.01 -13.18 3.51
N HIS A 29 9.31 -13.43 3.69
CA HIS A 29 10.13 -12.74 4.69
C HIS A 29 10.73 -11.43 4.17
N ARG A 30 10.62 -11.16 2.86
CA ARG A 30 11.14 -9.97 2.22
C ARG A 30 10.02 -8.95 2.02
N TYR A 31 10.07 -7.88 2.80
CA TYR A 31 9.14 -6.77 2.70
C TYR A 31 9.87 -5.42 2.77
N THR A 32 9.27 -4.40 2.18
CA THR A 32 9.73 -3.02 2.30
C THR A 32 9.30 -2.41 3.65
N PRO A 33 10.02 -1.39 4.16
CA PRO A 33 9.49 -0.55 5.22
C PRO A 33 8.12 0.05 4.85
N TRP A 34 7.36 0.47 5.86
CA TRP A 34 6.12 1.20 5.61
C TRP A 34 6.40 2.55 4.92
N ALA A 35 5.62 2.84 3.90
CA ALA A 35 5.62 4.09 3.15
C ALA A 35 4.20 4.65 3.04
N GLN A 36 4.04 5.96 2.89
CA GLN A 36 2.73 6.55 2.63
C GLN A 36 2.48 6.67 1.13
N ILE A 37 1.29 6.31 0.67
CA ILE A 37 0.84 6.58 -0.70
C ILE A 37 0.54 8.07 -0.83
N ALA A 38 1.37 8.81 -1.56
CA ALA A 38 1.18 10.25 -1.73
C ALA A 38 0.11 10.57 -2.79
N MET A 39 0.14 9.84 -3.90
CA MET A 39 -0.79 10.03 -5.03
C MET A 39 -0.74 8.84 -5.99
N THR A 40 -1.75 8.75 -6.86
CA THR A 40 -1.68 7.93 -8.08
C THR A 40 -0.87 8.66 -9.14
N VAL A 41 -0.08 7.92 -9.92
CA VAL A 41 0.68 8.43 -11.06
C VAL A 41 0.41 7.58 -12.29
N PRO A 42 0.05 8.18 -13.45
CA PRO A 42 -0.13 7.43 -14.68
C PRO A 42 1.22 6.98 -15.24
N SER A 43 1.27 5.76 -15.75
CA SER A 43 2.41 5.18 -16.46
C SER A 43 1.96 4.57 -17.80
N ALA A 44 2.89 4.37 -18.73
CA ALA A 44 2.62 3.76 -20.03
C ALA A 44 2.04 2.34 -19.91
N SER A 45 2.35 1.62 -18.83
CA SER A 45 1.88 0.25 -18.59
C SER A 45 0.65 0.16 -17.69
N GLY A 46 0.23 1.26 -17.04
CA GLY A 46 -0.90 1.25 -16.10
C GLY A 46 -0.78 2.31 -15.00
N ILE A 47 -1.55 2.14 -13.93
CA ILE A 47 -1.54 3.06 -12.78
C ILE A 47 -0.49 2.62 -11.77
N CYS A 48 0.25 3.57 -11.23
CA CYS A 48 1.17 3.37 -10.13
C CYS A 48 0.80 4.26 -8.94
N TRP A 49 1.35 3.95 -7.77
CA TRP A 49 1.42 4.85 -6.64
C TRP A 49 2.80 5.47 -6.55
N LEU A 50 2.85 6.76 -6.24
CA LEU A 50 4.05 7.39 -5.67
C LEU A 50 4.02 7.15 -4.16
N VAL A 51 5.04 6.49 -3.62
CA VAL A 51 5.16 6.19 -2.19
C VAL A 51 6.31 6.98 -1.58
N CYS A 52 6.10 7.45 -0.35
CA CYS A 52 7.08 8.22 0.41
C CYS A 52 7.44 7.47 1.70
N PHE A 53 8.71 7.15 1.89
CA PHE A 53 9.22 6.53 3.11
C PHE A 53 9.50 7.58 4.19
N ILE A 54 9.58 7.13 5.44
CA ILE A 54 9.82 8.00 6.61
C ILE A 54 11.21 8.67 6.56
N ASP A 55 12.18 8.04 5.92
CA ASP A 55 13.54 8.56 5.73
C ASP A 55 13.64 9.61 4.60
N GLY A 56 12.54 9.88 3.89
CA GLY A 56 12.47 10.83 2.79
C GLY A 56 12.77 10.24 1.42
N GLU A 57 13.06 8.94 1.32
CA GLU A 57 13.12 8.26 0.03
C GLU A 57 11.73 8.20 -0.61
N VAL A 58 11.68 8.25 -1.94
CA VAL A 58 10.45 8.10 -2.72
C VAL A 58 10.63 7.04 -3.78
N ASP A 59 9.57 6.28 -4.04
CA ASP A 59 9.56 5.22 -5.05
C ASP A 59 8.20 5.17 -5.76
N VAL A 60 8.14 4.46 -6.90
CA VAL A 60 6.93 4.30 -7.71
C VAL A 60 6.59 2.83 -7.83
N TRP A 61 5.43 2.44 -7.28
CA TRP A 61 4.96 1.06 -7.27
C TRP A 61 3.76 0.87 -8.17
N ARG A 62 3.83 -0.14 -9.04
CA ARG A 62 2.70 -0.58 -9.88
C ARG A 62 1.57 -1.09 -8.99
N VAL A 63 0.34 -0.65 -9.22
CA VAL A 63 -0.82 -1.11 -8.44
C VAL A 63 -1.12 -2.59 -8.72
N ASP A 64 -0.84 -3.02 -9.95
CA ASP A 64 -1.11 -4.33 -10.53
C ASP A 64 0.18 -5.17 -10.68
N ASP A 65 1.15 -5.02 -9.77
CA ASP A 65 2.38 -5.83 -9.79
C ASP A 65 2.09 -7.28 -9.36
N GLU A 66 2.06 -8.21 -10.33
CA GLU A 66 1.80 -9.64 -10.10
C GLU A 66 2.87 -10.35 -9.28
N THR A 67 4.01 -9.70 -9.00
CA THR A 67 5.09 -10.25 -8.16
C THR A 67 5.03 -9.77 -6.72
N ALA A 68 4.07 -8.90 -6.39
CA ALA A 68 3.97 -8.26 -5.10
C ALA A 68 2.59 -8.41 -4.48
N ASP A 69 2.57 -8.45 -3.14
CA ASP A 69 1.37 -8.18 -2.36
C ASP A 69 1.53 -6.84 -1.64
N TYR A 70 0.41 -6.16 -1.41
CA TYR A 70 0.37 -4.85 -0.76
C TYR A 70 -0.45 -4.94 0.52
N GLN A 71 0.21 -4.67 1.65
CA GLN A 71 -0.46 -4.53 2.93
C GLN A 71 -0.67 -3.06 3.24
N PHE A 72 -1.88 -2.72 3.71
CA PHE A 72 -2.29 -1.36 3.99
C PHE A 72 -2.53 -1.16 5.50
N HIS A 73 -2.28 0.05 5.97
CA HIS A 73 -2.72 0.55 7.27
C HIS A 73 -3.47 1.86 7.07
N SER A 74 -4.68 1.92 7.62
CA SER A 74 -5.48 3.14 7.65
C SER A 74 -4.80 4.18 8.53
N THR A 75 -4.83 5.44 8.11
CA THR A 75 -4.45 6.58 8.96
C THR A 75 -5.49 6.87 10.04
N ASP A 76 -6.69 6.29 9.93
CA ASP A 76 -7.76 6.38 10.92
C ASP A 76 -7.58 5.29 11.99
N SER A 77 -6.57 5.49 12.82
CA SER A 77 -6.54 4.90 14.15
C SER A 77 -5.77 5.87 15.04
N PRO A 78 -6.41 6.48 16.04
CA PRO A 78 -5.65 7.13 17.10
C PRO A 78 -4.86 6.02 17.78
N GLU A 79 -3.57 5.96 17.46
CA GLU A 79 -2.56 5.27 18.24
C GLU A 79 -2.63 5.85 19.66
N THR A 80 -3.43 5.19 20.50
CA THR A 80 -3.41 5.42 21.94
C THR A 80 -2.08 4.87 22.40
N GLY A 81 -1.06 5.72 22.36
CA GLY A 81 0.21 5.50 23.02
C GLY A 81 -0.05 5.37 24.52
N ALA A 82 -0.25 4.14 24.98
CA ALA A 82 -0.14 3.77 26.38
C ALA A 82 0.91 2.66 26.48
N GLN A 83 2.18 3.02 26.30
CA GLN A 83 3.26 2.30 26.97
C GLN A 83 3.16 2.66 28.47
N SER A 84 2.46 1.83 29.24
CA SER A 84 2.58 1.86 30.69
C SER A 84 3.91 1.22 31.09
N LYS A 85 4.67 2.01 31.83
CA LYS A 85 5.95 1.70 32.48
C LYS A 85 5.78 0.77 33.68
#